data_AF-A0A0T1XQX7-F1
#
_entry.id   AF-A0A0T1XQX7-F1
#
_cell.length_a   1.000
_cell.length_b   1.000
_cell.length_c   1.000
_cell.angle_alpha   90.00
_cell.angle_beta   90.00
_cell.angle_gamma   90.00
#
_symmetry.space_group_name_H-M   'P 1'
#
loop_
_entity.id
_entity.type
_entity.pdbx_description
1 polymer ?
#
loop_
_entity_poly.entity_id
_entity_poly.type
_entity_poly.pdbx_seq_one_letter_code
_entity_poly.pdbx_strand_id
1 'polypeptide(L)'
;MRFLRDNGLTIVLAAVSLMTVIAMILTGWQVSNHELTEHGASPMTLGAYAVSGQFLSALFENWESEFLQMSAYVMLTAFLFQRGSSESRDPDEEAPQDEDPAKHADDPEAPWPVRAGGMIRSLYSYSLGLSLAALFLVSFLLHLRYSAEADNAQSALHGQPPAGVLEHLGSAQFWFESFQNWQSEFLSTAVLVVLSIFLRFKGSPESKPVAAPHSQTGG
;
A
#
# COMPACT_ATOMS: atom_id res chain seq x y z
N MET A 1 14.58 26.75 4.41
CA MET A 1 14.56 25.87 5.61
C MET A 1 13.15 25.46 6.03
N ARG A 2 12.16 26.37 6.09
CA ARG A 2 10.78 26.03 6.44
C ARG A 2 10.16 24.91 5.56
N PHE A 3 10.28 24.99 4.24
CA PHE A 3 9.77 23.94 3.34
C PHE A 3 10.34 22.54 3.65
N LEU A 4 11.66 22.44 3.84
CA LEU A 4 12.32 21.16 4.17
C LEU A 4 11.93 20.64 5.55
N ARG A 5 11.70 21.53 6.51
CA ARG A 5 11.23 21.15 7.85
C ARG A 5 9.78 20.66 7.81
N ASP A 6 8.92 21.37 7.09
CA ASP A 6 7.48 21.11 7.04
C ASP A 6 7.15 19.88 6.16
N ASN A 7 8.03 19.52 5.20
CA ASN A 7 7.83 18.39 4.27
C ASN A 7 8.93 17.32 4.38
N GLY A 8 9.74 17.34 5.43
CA GLY A 8 10.92 16.49 5.55
C GLY A 8 10.60 15.00 5.47
N LEU A 9 9.49 14.57 6.10
CA LEU A 9 9.02 13.19 6.07
C LEU A 9 8.74 12.72 4.63
N THR A 10 7.89 13.44 3.89
CA THR A 10 7.55 13.10 2.50
C THR A 10 8.76 13.14 1.58
N ILE A 11 9.65 14.14 1.73
CA ILE A 11 10.86 14.26 0.91
C ILE A 11 11.77 13.05 1.11
N VAL A 12 12.02 12.67 2.37
CA VAL A 12 12.89 11.52 2.69
C VAL A 12 12.26 10.22 2.19
N LEU A 13 10.97 10.00 2.45
CA LEU A 13 10.28 8.80 1.98
C LEU A 13 10.29 8.70 0.45
N ALA A 14 9.94 9.77 -0.27
CA ALA A 14 9.94 9.78 -1.73
C ALA A 14 11.34 9.57 -2.32
N ALA A 15 12.38 10.17 -1.71
CA ALA A 15 13.76 9.97 -2.14
C ALA A 15 14.21 8.50 -1.93
N VAL A 16 13.90 7.92 -0.77
CA VAL A 16 14.21 6.51 -0.47
C VAL A 16 13.47 5.58 -1.42
N SER A 17 12.16 5.79 -1.65
CA SER A 17 11.38 5.02 -2.62
C SER A 17 11.96 5.10 -4.04
N LEU A 18 12.37 6.29 -4.49
CA LEU A 18 13.00 6.43 -5.81
C LEU A 18 14.33 5.68 -5.87
N MET A 19 15.16 5.78 -4.82
CA MET A 19 16.43 5.06 -4.75
C MET A 19 16.24 3.54 -4.76
N THR A 20 15.24 3.02 -4.03
CA THR A 20 14.97 1.57 -4.01
C THR A 20 14.39 1.07 -5.33
N VAL A 21 13.53 1.84 -6.00
CA VAL A 21 13.04 1.49 -7.36
C VAL A 21 14.20 1.48 -8.36
N ILE A 22 15.10 2.47 -8.32
CA ILE A 22 16.30 2.46 -9.18
C ILE A 22 17.18 1.25 -8.87
N ALA A 23 17.40 0.93 -7.59
CA ALA A 23 18.16 -0.24 -7.20
C ALA A 23 17.51 -1.53 -7.73
N MET A 24 16.18 -1.68 -7.59
CA MET A 24 15.40 -2.80 -8.10
C MET A 24 15.52 -2.95 -9.63
N ILE A 25 15.48 -1.84 -10.38
CA ILE A 25 15.69 -1.84 -11.84
C ILE A 25 17.09 -2.39 -12.17
N LEU A 26 18.13 -1.89 -11.51
CA LEU A 26 19.52 -2.25 -11.80
C LEU A 26 19.83 -3.71 -11.43
N THR A 27 19.39 -4.16 -10.25
CA THR A 27 19.65 -5.52 -9.77
C THR A 27 18.78 -6.54 -10.51
N GLY A 28 17.50 -6.24 -10.70
CA GLY A 28 16.58 -7.09 -11.44
C GLY A 28 17.00 -7.27 -12.90
N TRP A 29 17.54 -6.23 -13.54
CA TRP A 29 18.10 -6.32 -14.89
C TRP A 29 19.24 -7.32 -14.98
N GLN A 30 20.12 -7.36 -13.98
CA GLN A 30 21.23 -8.32 -13.93
C GLN A 30 20.72 -9.75 -13.73
N VAL A 31 19.75 -9.95 -12.83
CA VAL A 31 19.13 -11.27 -12.58
C VAL A 31 18.44 -11.79 -13.84
N SER A 32 17.63 -10.96 -14.50
CA SER A 32 16.92 -11.32 -15.74
C SER A 32 17.89 -11.65 -16.88
N ASN A 33 18.95 -10.87 -17.06
CA ASN A 33 19.95 -11.16 -18.08
C ASN A 33 20.77 -12.43 -17.80
N HIS A 34 20.99 -12.76 -16.54
CA HIS A 34 21.64 -14.01 -16.17
C HIS A 34 20.79 -15.21 -16.60
N GLU A 35 19.50 -15.20 -16.23
CA GLU A 35 18.51 -16.22 -16.61
C GLU A 35 18.40 -16.34 -18.14
N LEU A 36 18.26 -15.23 -18.86
CA LEU A 36 18.23 -15.24 -20.33
C LEU A 36 19.48 -15.90 -20.92
N THR A 37 20.65 -15.62 -20.35
CA THR A 37 21.91 -16.22 -20.81
C THR A 37 21.94 -17.73 -20.55
N GLU A 38 21.44 -18.19 -19.41
CA GLU A 38 21.32 -19.63 -19.09
C GLU A 38 20.37 -20.35 -20.05
N HIS A 39 19.31 -19.69 -20.50
CA HIS A 39 18.40 -20.18 -21.53
C HIS A 39 18.91 -19.99 -22.97
N GLY A 40 20.12 -19.45 -23.17
CA GLY A 40 20.69 -19.19 -24.50
C GLY A 40 20.01 -18.05 -25.27
N ALA A 41 19.20 -17.24 -24.59
CA ALA A 41 18.53 -16.06 -25.13
C ALA A 41 19.45 -14.83 -25.13
N SER A 42 19.11 -13.83 -25.95
CA SER A 42 19.87 -12.57 -26.00
C SER A 42 19.56 -11.70 -24.78
N PRO A 43 20.57 -11.10 -24.12
CA PRO A 43 20.36 -10.17 -23.02
C PRO A 43 19.52 -8.96 -23.41
N MET A 44 18.69 -8.49 -22.49
CA MET A 44 17.91 -7.27 -22.62
C MET A 44 18.74 -6.04 -22.29
N THR A 45 18.41 -4.91 -22.92
CA THR A 45 18.90 -3.60 -22.48
C THR A 45 18.19 -3.17 -21.20
N LEU A 46 18.81 -2.27 -20.43
CA LEU A 46 18.22 -1.75 -19.19
C LEU A 46 16.83 -1.10 -19.43
N GLY A 47 16.69 -0.34 -20.51
CA GLY A 47 15.42 0.29 -20.88
C GLY A 47 14.33 -0.71 -21.24
N ALA A 48 14.68 -1.80 -21.95
CA ALA A 48 13.75 -2.87 -22.26
C ALA A 48 13.30 -3.60 -20.99
N TYR A 49 14.21 -3.84 -20.04
CA TYR A 49 13.88 -4.45 -18.75
C TYR A 49 12.94 -3.57 -17.92
N ALA A 50 13.19 -2.26 -17.84
CA ALA A 50 12.41 -1.32 -17.03
C ALA A 50 10.93 -1.18 -17.44
N VAL A 51 10.57 -1.61 -18.66
CA VAL A 51 9.18 -1.65 -19.14
C VAL A 51 8.67 -3.06 -19.41
N SER A 52 9.44 -4.08 -19.01
CA SER A 52 9.07 -5.48 -19.19
C SER A 52 8.00 -5.93 -18.20
N GLY A 53 7.25 -6.97 -18.57
CA GLY A 53 6.38 -7.71 -17.65
C GLY A 53 7.11 -8.15 -16.38
N GLN A 54 8.33 -8.69 -16.48
CA GLN A 54 9.09 -9.20 -15.31
C GLN A 54 9.35 -8.11 -14.26
N PHE A 55 9.75 -6.91 -14.67
CA PHE A 55 9.97 -5.80 -13.74
C PHE A 55 8.64 -5.20 -13.23
N LEU A 56 7.72 -4.90 -14.15
CA LEU A 56 6.47 -4.21 -13.80
C LEU A 56 5.54 -5.10 -12.98
N SER A 57 5.54 -6.42 -13.20
CA SER A 57 4.83 -7.38 -12.36
C SER A 57 5.29 -7.25 -10.91
N ALA A 58 6.60 -7.42 -10.66
CA ALA A 58 7.15 -7.34 -9.32
C ALA A 58 6.91 -5.97 -8.66
N LEU A 59 6.98 -4.87 -9.42
CA LEU A 59 6.72 -3.53 -8.91
C LEU A 59 5.26 -3.38 -8.45
N PHE A 60 4.31 -3.75 -9.31
CA PHE A 60 2.89 -3.59 -9.00
C PHE A 60 2.37 -4.64 -8.01
N GLU A 61 2.95 -5.83 -7.95
CA GLU A 61 2.70 -6.84 -6.92
C GLU A 61 2.95 -6.24 -5.52
N ASN A 62 4.08 -5.54 -5.33
CA ASN A 62 4.40 -4.86 -4.06
C ASN A 62 3.49 -3.65 -3.81
N TRP A 63 3.24 -2.81 -4.82
CA TRP A 63 2.40 -1.62 -4.62
C TRP A 63 0.95 -1.99 -4.32
N GLU A 64 0.45 -3.05 -4.94
CA GLU A 64 -0.86 -3.59 -4.67
C GLU A 64 -1.01 -3.99 -3.20
N SER A 65 -0.08 -4.76 -2.64
CA SER A 65 -0.16 -5.20 -1.24
C SER A 65 -0.11 -4.03 -0.25
N GLU A 66 0.76 -3.05 -0.50
CA GLU A 66 0.88 -1.84 0.33
C GLU A 66 -0.42 -1.02 0.33
N PHE A 67 -1.00 -0.75 -0.84
CA PHE A 67 -2.26 0.00 -0.90
C PHE A 67 -3.45 -0.79 -0.35
N LEU A 68 -3.46 -2.12 -0.53
CA LEU A 68 -4.47 -2.99 0.09
C LEU A 68 -4.39 -2.90 1.61
N GLN A 69 -3.19 -3.04 2.18
CA GLN A 69 -2.96 -2.97 3.62
C GLN A 69 -3.35 -1.60 4.17
N MET A 70 -2.92 -0.50 3.56
CA MET A 70 -3.26 0.85 4.01
C MET A 70 -4.78 1.11 3.90
N SER A 71 -5.41 0.70 2.79
CA SER A 71 -6.85 0.85 2.61
C SER A 71 -7.63 0.06 3.67
N ALA A 72 -7.25 -1.22 3.86
CA ALA A 72 -7.87 -2.07 4.86
C ALA A 72 -7.65 -1.51 6.25
N TYR A 73 -6.46 -1.02 6.57
CA TYR A 73 -6.13 -0.45 7.87
C TYR A 73 -6.98 0.78 8.19
N VAL A 74 -7.06 1.75 7.28
CA VAL A 74 -7.90 2.96 7.44
C VAL A 74 -9.39 2.59 7.59
N MET A 75 -9.89 1.65 6.79
CA MET A 75 -11.31 1.29 6.84
C MET A 75 -11.65 0.45 8.07
N LEU A 76 -10.83 -0.54 8.41
CA LEU A 76 -11.08 -1.44 9.53
C LEU A 76 -10.95 -0.72 10.86
N THR A 77 -9.98 0.17 11.05
CA THR A 77 -9.83 0.97 12.29
C THR A 77 -10.97 1.97 12.51
N ALA A 78 -11.74 2.29 11.47
CA ALA A 78 -12.96 3.07 11.61
C ALA A 78 -14.11 2.24 12.23
N PHE A 79 -14.14 0.92 12.09
CA PHE A 79 -15.27 0.07 12.53
C PHE A 79 -14.91 -0.98 13.58
N LEU A 80 -13.64 -1.34 13.70
CA LEU A 80 -13.12 -2.35 14.62
C LEU A 80 -12.26 -1.69 15.69
N PHE A 81 -12.22 -2.33 16.85
CA PHE A 81 -11.56 -1.80 18.02
C PHE A 81 -10.61 -2.82 18.63
N GLN A 82 -9.46 -2.34 19.11
CA GLN A 82 -8.49 -3.10 19.88
C GLN A 82 -8.11 -2.30 21.13
N ARG A 83 -8.69 -2.67 22.28
CA ARG A 83 -8.42 -1.98 23.55
C ARG A 83 -6.93 -2.00 23.89
N GLY A 84 -6.44 -0.87 24.37
CA GLY A 84 -5.05 -0.68 24.77
C GLY A 84 -4.10 -0.30 23.64
N SER A 85 -4.49 -0.41 22.37
CA SER A 85 -3.62 -0.11 21.22
C SER A 85 -3.60 1.40 20.94
N SER A 86 -2.45 1.96 20.52
CA SER A 86 -2.41 3.34 19.97
C SER A 86 -3.09 3.45 18.61
N GLU A 87 -3.16 2.33 17.91
CA GLU A 87 -3.65 2.18 16.55
C GLU A 87 -5.18 2.05 16.48
N SER A 88 -5.84 1.96 17.64
CA SER A 88 -7.28 1.85 17.76
C SER A 88 -7.82 3.05 18.51
N ARG A 89 -9.03 3.46 18.14
CA ARG A 89 -9.84 4.38 18.94
C ARG A 89 -10.40 3.68 20.17
N ASP A 90 -10.74 4.43 21.22
CA ASP A 90 -11.44 3.88 22.37
C ASP A 90 -12.92 3.65 22.01
N PRO A 91 -13.46 2.42 22.18
CA PRO A 91 -14.86 2.14 21.87
C PRO A 91 -15.86 2.80 22.84
N ASP A 92 -15.42 3.26 24.02
CA ASP A 92 -16.30 3.83 25.04
C ASP A 92 -16.28 5.38 25.04
N GLU A 93 -15.45 6.01 24.21
CA GLU A 93 -15.33 7.46 24.10
C GLU A 93 -15.79 7.97 22.73
N GLU A 94 -16.45 9.14 22.70
CA GLU A 94 -16.76 9.80 21.44
C GLU A 94 -15.49 10.32 20.78
N ALA A 95 -15.21 9.87 19.56
CA ALA A 95 -14.05 10.34 18.82
C ALA A 95 -14.43 11.57 17.96
N PRO A 96 -13.55 12.58 17.82
CA PRO A 96 -13.80 13.73 16.95
C PRO A 96 -14.15 13.35 15.50
N GLN A 97 -13.66 12.21 15.04
CA GLN A 97 -13.92 11.66 13.70
C GLN A 97 -15.38 11.21 13.49
N ASP A 98 -16.13 10.97 14.56
CA ASP A 98 -17.54 10.52 14.49
C ASP A 98 -18.53 11.70 14.46
N GLU A 99 -18.05 12.94 14.61
CA GLU A 99 -18.90 14.13 14.54
C GLU A 99 -19.51 14.29 13.15
N ASP A 100 -20.81 14.60 13.07
CA ASP A 100 -21.46 14.92 11.80
C ASP A 100 -20.81 16.17 11.16
N PRO A 101 -20.14 16.02 10.00
CA PRO A 101 -19.48 17.13 9.33
C PRO A 101 -20.47 18.20 8.88
N ALA A 102 -21.78 17.92 8.83
CA ALA A 102 -22.80 18.91 8.53
C ALA A 102 -22.86 20.07 9.52
N LYS A 103 -22.45 19.85 10.78
CA LYS A 103 -22.41 20.90 11.81
C LYS A 103 -21.41 22.01 11.48
N HIS A 104 -20.41 21.70 10.64
CA HIS A 104 -19.35 22.63 10.22
C HIS A 104 -19.58 23.19 8.81
N ALA A 105 -20.79 23.05 8.26
CA ALA A 105 -21.09 23.51 6.89
C ALA A 105 -21.01 25.05 6.73
N ASP A 106 -21.26 25.79 7.81
CA ASP A 106 -21.20 27.26 7.83
C ASP A 106 -19.81 27.80 8.25
N ASP A 107 -18.87 26.93 8.63
CA ASP A 107 -17.53 27.34 9.02
C ASP A 107 -16.69 27.74 7.78
N PRO A 108 -16.20 29.00 7.70
CA PRO A 108 -15.35 29.43 6.59
C PRO A 108 -14.01 28.68 6.50
N GLU A 109 -13.52 28.09 7.60
CA GLU A 109 -12.29 27.29 7.61
C GLU A 109 -12.53 25.83 7.18
N ALA A 110 -13.77 25.34 7.22
CA ALA A 110 -14.10 23.98 6.79
C ALA A 110 -13.80 23.77 5.29
N PRO A 111 -13.33 22.58 4.88
CA PRO A 111 -13.12 22.27 3.47
C PRO A 111 -14.38 22.51 2.62
N TRP A 112 -14.21 23.00 1.40
CA TRP A 112 -15.34 23.30 0.50
C TRP A 112 -16.33 22.12 0.30
N PRO A 113 -15.92 20.83 0.27
CA PRO A 113 -16.87 19.73 0.12
C PRO A 113 -17.82 19.61 1.31
N VAL A 114 -17.35 19.95 2.52
CA VAL A 114 -18.16 19.96 3.74
C VAL A 114 -19.24 21.02 3.65
N ARG A 115 -18.87 22.23 3.21
CA ARG A 115 -19.79 23.36 3.00
C ARG A 115 -20.77 23.12 1.84
N ALA A 116 -20.35 22.41 0.79
CA ALA A 116 -21.22 22.08 -0.35
C ALA A 116 -22.33 21.08 0.03
N GLY A 117 -22.09 20.23 1.03
CA GLY A 117 -23.08 19.29 1.54
C GLY A 117 -23.43 18.14 0.58
N GLY A 118 -24.52 17.43 0.89
CA GLY A 118 -25.09 16.37 0.06
C GLY A 118 -24.09 15.24 -0.29
N MET A 119 -24.13 14.78 -1.54
CA MET A 119 -23.27 13.70 -2.05
C MET A 119 -21.79 14.09 -2.09
N ILE A 120 -21.47 15.37 -2.30
CA ILE A 120 -20.09 15.85 -2.34
C ILE A 120 -19.43 15.69 -0.97
N ARG A 121 -20.13 16.11 0.09
CA ARG A 121 -19.67 15.90 1.47
C ARG A 121 -19.50 14.41 1.78
N SER A 122 -20.47 13.59 1.40
CA SER A 122 -20.40 12.13 1.63
C SER A 122 -19.19 11.49 0.95
N LEU A 123 -18.93 11.80 -0.33
CA LEU A 123 -17.75 11.29 -1.04
C LEU A 123 -16.45 11.78 -0.39
N TYR A 124 -16.41 13.05 0.04
CA TYR A 124 -15.26 13.61 0.74
C TYR A 124 -15.01 12.95 2.10
N SER A 125 -16.07 12.63 2.86
CA SER A 125 -15.95 11.95 4.16
C SER A 125 -15.28 10.58 4.08
N TYR A 126 -15.34 9.90 2.93
CA TYR A 126 -14.71 8.60 2.70
C TYR A 126 -13.52 8.65 1.72
N SER A 127 -13.09 9.85 1.30
CA SER A 127 -12.18 9.98 0.16
C SER A 127 -10.81 9.36 0.40
N LEU A 128 -10.30 9.34 1.64
CA LEU A 128 -9.01 8.72 1.96
C LEU A 128 -9.05 7.21 1.68
N GLY A 129 -10.00 6.49 2.27
CA GLY A 129 -10.18 5.06 2.04
C GLY A 129 -10.50 4.75 0.58
N LEU A 130 -11.36 5.55 -0.08
CA LEU A 130 -11.67 5.38 -1.50
C LEU A 130 -10.46 5.61 -2.41
N SER A 131 -9.58 6.56 -2.08
CA SER A 131 -8.37 6.83 -2.86
C SER A 131 -7.37 5.68 -2.72
N LEU A 132 -7.16 5.16 -1.51
CA LEU A 132 -6.29 4.01 -1.27
C LEU A 132 -6.85 2.75 -1.95
N ALA A 133 -8.15 2.50 -1.85
CA ALA A 133 -8.81 1.39 -2.56
C ALA A 133 -8.68 1.53 -4.08
N ALA A 134 -8.80 2.75 -4.63
CA ALA A 134 -8.61 2.99 -6.06
C ALA A 134 -7.15 2.75 -6.49
N LEU A 135 -6.17 3.18 -5.70
CA LEU A 135 -4.75 2.89 -5.95
C LEU A 135 -4.48 1.39 -5.91
N PHE A 136 -5.03 0.66 -4.93
CA PHE A 136 -5.01 -0.79 -4.88
C PHE A 136 -5.58 -1.40 -6.17
N LEU A 137 -6.78 -1.00 -6.59
CA LEU A 137 -7.42 -1.55 -7.80
C LEU A 137 -6.59 -1.28 -9.06
N VAL A 138 -6.00 -0.09 -9.19
CA VAL A 138 -5.13 0.22 -10.32
C VAL A 138 -3.87 -0.64 -10.29
N SER A 139 -3.19 -0.73 -9.14
CA SER A 139 -2.01 -1.58 -8.99
C SER A 139 -2.33 -3.06 -9.21
N PHE A 140 -3.45 -3.57 -8.69
CA PHE A 140 -3.92 -4.95 -8.89
C PHE A 140 -4.12 -5.29 -10.36
N LEU A 141 -4.77 -4.40 -11.12
CA LEU A 141 -5.01 -4.61 -12.54
C LEU A 141 -3.71 -4.53 -13.36
N LEU A 142 -2.77 -3.65 -12.97
CA LEU A 142 -1.47 -3.57 -13.61
C LEU A 142 -0.61 -4.80 -13.27
N HIS A 143 -0.60 -5.24 -12.01
CA HIS A 143 0.05 -6.47 -11.57
C HIS A 143 -0.49 -7.67 -12.37
N LEU A 144 -1.81 -7.86 -12.43
CA LEU A 144 -2.41 -8.94 -13.22
C LEU A 144 -1.95 -8.93 -14.69
N ARG A 145 -1.95 -7.75 -15.31
CA ARG A 145 -1.52 -7.59 -16.70
C ARG A 145 -0.04 -7.96 -16.89
N TYR A 146 0.84 -7.42 -16.07
CA TYR A 146 2.28 -7.59 -16.24
C TYR A 146 2.79 -8.93 -15.72
N SER A 147 2.13 -9.52 -14.73
CA SER A 147 2.36 -10.90 -14.28
C SER A 147 2.02 -11.89 -15.40
N ALA A 148 0.88 -11.70 -16.10
CA ALA A 148 0.57 -12.51 -17.28
C ALA A 148 1.59 -12.32 -18.42
N GLU A 149 2.14 -11.11 -18.60
CA GLU A 149 3.21 -10.87 -19.57
C GLU A 149 4.52 -11.56 -19.16
N ALA A 150 4.88 -11.52 -17.87
CA ALA A 150 6.05 -12.19 -17.33
C ALA A 150 5.96 -13.72 -17.46
N ASP A 151 4.80 -14.29 -17.12
CA ASP A 151 4.55 -15.74 -17.24
C ASP A 151 4.57 -16.20 -18.70
N ASN A 152 4.06 -15.37 -19.62
CA ASN A 152 4.16 -15.65 -21.06
C ASN A 152 5.60 -15.58 -21.58
N ALA A 153 6.43 -14.67 -21.06
CA ALA A 153 7.85 -14.62 -21.40
C ALA A 153 8.58 -15.90 -20.94
N GLN A 154 8.26 -16.39 -19.74
CA GLN A 154 8.77 -17.67 -19.23
C GLN A 154 8.29 -18.87 -20.05
N SER A 155 7.00 -18.90 -20.38
CA SER A 155 6.41 -19.92 -21.25
C SER A 155 7.12 -19.99 -22.60
N ALA A 156 7.46 -18.83 -23.20
CA ALA A 156 8.19 -18.78 -24.45
C ALA A 156 9.61 -19.38 -24.35
N LEU A 157 10.32 -19.16 -23.24
CA LEU A 157 11.63 -19.78 -22.99
C LEU A 157 11.54 -21.31 -22.88
N HIS A 158 10.38 -21.84 -22.49
CA HIS A 158 10.12 -23.27 -22.33
C HIS A 158 9.33 -23.90 -23.49
N GLY A 159 9.08 -23.15 -24.58
CA GLY A 159 8.33 -23.63 -25.74
C GLY A 159 6.85 -23.91 -25.48
N GLN A 160 6.28 -23.31 -24.44
CA GLN A 160 4.87 -23.42 -24.06
C GLN A 160 4.02 -22.35 -24.77
N PRO A 161 2.74 -22.62 -25.05
CA PRO A 161 1.84 -21.62 -25.63
C PRO A 161 1.54 -20.49 -24.63
N PRO A 162 1.30 -19.26 -25.09
CA PRO A 162 0.94 -18.17 -24.20
C PRO A 162 -0.49 -18.32 -23.66
N ALA A 163 -0.68 -17.96 -22.39
CA ALA A 163 -1.97 -17.87 -21.73
C ALA A 163 -2.55 -16.45 -21.80
N GLY A 164 -3.88 -16.35 -21.80
CA GLY A 164 -4.57 -15.06 -21.74
C GLY A 164 -4.60 -14.47 -20.33
N VAL A 165 -4.78 -13.14 -20.21
CA VAL A 165 -4.86 -12.45 -18.90
C VAL A 165 -5.98 -13.00 -18.00
N LEU A 166 -7.13 -13.38 -18.59
CA LEU A 166 -8.24 -13.96 -17.82
C LEU A 166 -7.93 -15.38 -17.33
N GLU A 167 -7.16 -16.14 -18.09
CA GLU A 167 -6.69 -17.46 -17.67
C GLU A 167 -5.68 -17.31 -16.52
N HIS A 168 -4.77 -16.34 -16.65
CA HIS A 168 -3.79 -16.01 -15.61
C HIS A 168 -4.44 -15.58 -14.28
N LEU A 169 -5.52 -14.80 -14.34
CA LEU A 169 -6.30 -14.43 -13.15
C LEU A 169 -6.85 -15.65 -12.39
N GLY A 170 -7.16 -16.74 -13.09
CA GLY A 170 -7.59 -18.00 -12.50
C GLY A 170 -6.45 -18.92 -12.07
N SER A 171 -5.19 -18.55 -12.35
CA SER A 171 -4.02 -19.38 -12.09
C SER A 171 -3.61 -19.36 -10.62
N ALA A 172 -3.02 -20.45 -10.13
CA ALA A 172 -2.45 -20.49 -8.80
C ALA A 172 -1.24 -19.56 -8.64
N GLN A 173 -0.49 -19.31 -9.72
CA GLN A 173 0.70 -18.47 -9.72
C GLN A 173 0.35 -17.02 -9.36
N PHE A 174 -0.63 -16.43 -10.05
CA PHE A 174 -1.06 -15.05 -9.79
C PHE A 174 -1.53 -14.83 -8.33
N TRP A 175 -2.30 -15.78 -7.80
CA TRP A 175 -2.76 -15.71 -6.41
C TRP A 175 -1.65 -16.00 -5.41
N PHE A 176 -0.67 -16.85 -5.75
CA PHE A 176 0.51 -17.06 -4.92
C PHE A 176 1.32 -15.77 -4.77
N GLU A 177 1.57 -15.06 -5.88
CA GLU A 177 2.24 -13.75 -5.92
C GLU A 177 1.50 -12.71 -5.05
N SER A 178 0.17 -12.68 -5.14
CA SER A 178 -0.63 -11.75 -4.32
C SER A 178 -0.58 -12.15 -2.83
N PHE A 179 -0.87 -13.42 -2.51
CA PHE A 179 -1.00 -13.87 -1.13
C PHE A 179 0.33 -13.92 -0.36
N GLN A 180 1.48 -14.14 -1.02
CA GLN A 180 2.78 -14.12 -0.34
C GLN A 180 3.10 -12.75 0.27
N ASN A 181 2.63 -11.66 -0.35
CA ASN A 181 2.81 -10.29 0.15
C ASN A 181 1.69 -9.89 1.10
N TRP A 182 0.44 -10.16 0.75
CA TRP A 182 -0.69 -9.77 1.60
C TRP A 182 -0.57 -10.34 3.02
N GLN A 183 -0.14 -11.60 3.14
CA GLN A 183 0.00 -12.24 4.44
C GLN A 183 1.00 -11.49 5.35
N SER A 184 2.13 -11.02 4.82
CA SER A 184 3.14 -10.32 5.63
C SER A 184 2.67 -8.93 5.99
N GLU A 185 1.97 -8.25 5.10
CA GLU A 185 1.45 -6.90 5.35
C GLU A 185 0.35 -6.89 6.42
N PHE A 186 -0.55 -7.87 6.39
CA PHE A 186 -1.55 -8.01 7.46
C PHE A 186 -0.91 -8.46 8.78
N LEU A 187 0.11 -9.33 8.73
CA LEU A 187 0.85 -9.74 9.92
C LEU A 187 1.61 -8.56 10.56
N SER A 188 2.33 -7.76 9.77
CA SER A 188 3.10 -6.61 10.25
C SER A 188 2.18 -5.58 10.93
N THR A 189 1.01 -5.32 10.32
CA THR A 189 -0.02 -4.44 10.86
C THR A 189 -0.59 -4.99 12.17
N ALA A 190 -0.94 -6.27 12.23
CA ALA A 190 -1.44 -6.90 13.45
C ALA A 190 -0.40 -6.86 14.58
N VAL A 191 0.88 -7.08 14.24
CA VAL A 191 1.99 -6.97 15.19
C VAL A 191 2.11 -5.54 15.71
N LEU A 192 2.01 -4.51 14.86
CA LEU A 192 2.05 -3.11 15.30
C LEU A 192 0.89 -2.80 16.27
N VAL A 193 -0.33 -3.20 15.90
CA VAL A 193 -1.54 -3.02 16.72
C VAL A 193 -1.40 -3.64 18.11
N VAL A 194 -0.82 -4.84 18.20
CA VAL A 194 -0.63 -5.54 19.50
C VAL A 194 0.56 -4.98 20.27
N LEU A 195 1.69 -4.75 19.61
CA LEU A 195 2.91 -4.28 20.27
C LEU A 195 2.74 -2.86 20.81
N SER A 196 1.94 -2.00 20.17
CA SER A 196 1.70 -0.65 20.66
C SER A 196 0.98 -0.59 22.01
N ILE A 197 0.33 -1.69 22.42
CA ILE A 197 -0.21 -1.83 23.78
C ILE A 197 0.91 -1.78 24.82
N PHE A 198 1.99 -2.53 24.57
CA PHE A 198 3.03 -2.85 25.56
C PHE A 198 4.31 -2.02 25.39
N LEU A 199 4.67 -1.65 24.16
CA LEU A 199 5.93 -1.00 23.82
C LEU A 199 5.75 0.51 23.56
N ARG A 200 6.85 1.26 23.65
CA ARG A 200 6.84 2.73 23.53
C ARG A 200 7.99 3.22 22.65
N PHE A 201 7.70 4.13 21.73
CA PHE A 201 8.69 4.90 20.98
C PHE A 201 8.47 6.40 21.23
N LYS A 202 9.39 7.03 21.98
CA LYS A 202 9.24 8.42 22.41
C LYS A 202 9.14 9.37 21.21
N GLY A 203 8.01 10.06 21.09
CA GLY A 203 7.76 11.08 20.08
C GLY A 203 7.24 10.56 18.74
N SER A 204 6.92 9.27 18.63
CA SER A 204 6.21 8.71 17.47
C SER A 204 4.69 8.89 17.61
N PRO A 205 3.97 9.25 16.54
CA PRO A 205 2.50 9.23 16.53
C PRO A 205 1.93 7.80 16.65
N GLU A 206 2.65 6.80 16.17
CA GLU A 206 2.28 5.36 16.22
C GLU A 206 2.53 4.73 17.61
N SER A 207 2.66 5.55 18.66
CA SER A 207 3.00 5.07 20.00
C SER A 207 2.38 5.92 21.08
N LYS A 208 1.84 5.26 22.10
CA LYS A 208 1.34 5.95 23.30
C LYS A 208 2.46 6.72 24.01
N PRO A 209 2.11 7.76 24.80
CA PRO A 209 3.06 8.37 25.71
C PRO A 209 3.76 7.33 26.59
N VAL A 210 5.04 7.55 26.90
CA VAL A 210 5.84 6.57 27.68
C VAL A 210 5.22 6.29 29.05
N ALA A 211 4.57 7.29 29.66
CA ALA A 211 3.89 7.17 30.94
C ALA A 211 2.47 6.60 30.87
N ALA A 212 1.91 6.40 29.66
CA ALA A 212 0.55 5.92 29.48
C ALA A 212 0.41 4.44 29.87
N PRO A 213 -0.64 4.05 30.63
CA PRO A 213 -0.87 2.66 31.00
C PRO A 213 -1.20 1.79 29.78
N HIS A 214 -1.01 0.47 29.92
CA HIS A 214 -1.36 -0.48 28.85
C HIS A 214 -2.86 -0.48 28.52
N SER A 215 -3.72 -0.22 29.50
CA SER A 215 -5.18 -0.18 29.33
C SER A 215 -5.70 1.02 28.55
N GLN A 216 -4.92 2.11 28.43
CA GLN A 216 -5.32 3.27 27.63
C GLN A 216 -5.33 2.91 26.15
N THR A 217 -6.44 3.19 25.47
CA THR A 217 -6.62 3.03 24.03
C THR A 217 -6.44 4.38 23.33
N GLY A 218 -5.89 4.39 22.12
CA GLY A 218 -5.54 5.61 21.40
C GLY A 218 -4.19 6.21 21.80
N GLY A 219 -3.75 7.19 20.99
CA GLY A 219 -2.52 7.96 21.16
C GLY A 219 -2.64 9.12 22.14
#